data_AF-A0ABD2YIP3-F1
#
_entry.id   AF-A0ABD2YIP3-F1
#
_cell.length_a   1.000
_cell.length_b   1.000
_cell.length_c   1.000
_cell.angle_alpha   90.00
_cell.angle_beta   90.00
_cell.angle_gamma   90.00
#
_symmetry.space_group_name_H-M   'P 1'
#
loop_
_entity.id
_entity.type
_entity.pdbx_description
1 polymer ?
#
loop_
_entity_poly.entity_id
_entity_poly.type
_entity_poly.pdbx_seq_one_letter_code
_entity_poly.pdbx_strand_id
1 'polypeptide(L)' 'NCKDLEKIPYDFSYIFTLNKIEVRWCGQSTEESAKEIGDATEEIEVLISRS' A
#
# COMPACT_ATOMS: atom_id res chain seq x y z
N ASN A 1 -0.55 10.96 -6.79
CA ASN A 1 -1.77 10.82 -7.62
C ASN A 1 -1.65 9.52 -8.38
N CYS A 2 -2.57 8.61 -8.07
CA CYS A 2 -2.60 7.20 -8.47
C CYS A 2 -4.05 6.85 -8.84
N LYS A 3 -4.76 7.81 -9.44
CA LYS A 3 -6.16 7.65 -9.85
C LYS A 3 -6.38 6.48 -10.80
N ASP A 4 -5.39 6.18 -11.62
CA ASP A 4 -5.45 5.08 -12.59
C ASP A 4 -4.85 3.78 -12.05
N LEU A 5 -4.27 3.80 -10.83
CA LEU A 5 -3.74 2.61 -10.20
C LEU A 5 -4.90 1.86 -9.54
N GLU A 6 -5.18 0.64 -10.02
CA GLU A 6 -6.22 -0.21 -9.45
C GLU A 6 -5.74 -0.89 -8.16
N LYS A 7 -4.48 -1.31 -8.08
CA LYS A 7 -3.95 -2.15 -7.01
C LYS A 7 -2.43 -2.02 -6.88
N ILE A 8 -1.91 -2.13 -5.66
CA ILE A 8 -0.50 -2.41 -5.38
C ILE A 8 -0.25 -3.93 -5.49
N PRO A 9 0.77 -4.39 -6.23
CA PRO A 9 1.11 -5.80 -6.29
C PRO A 9 1.45 -6.36 -4.91
N TYR A 10 0.85 -7.50 -4.57
CA TYR A 10 1.06 -8.15 -3.27
C TYR A 10 2.53 -8.54 -3.03
N ASP A 11 3.29 -8.74 -4.12
CA ASP A 11 4.72 -9.10 -4.08
C ASP A 11 5.58 -8.11 -3.29
N PHE A 12 5.08 -6.89 -3.04
CA PHE A 12 5.75 -5.90 -2.19
C PHE A 12 5.90 -6.39 -0.74
N SER A 13 5.03 -7.30 -0.28
CA SER A 13 5.16 -7.97 1.03
C SER A 13 6.44 -8.81 1.16
N TYR A 14 7.04 -9.24 0.03
CA TYR A 14 8.27 -10.04 0.03
C TYR A 14 9.55 -9.20 -0.05
N ILE A 15 9.42 -7.87 -0.13
CA ILE A 15 10.57 -6.98 -0.09
C ILE A 15 10.97 -6.83 1.38
N PHE A 16 11.89 -7.68 1.86
CA PHE A 16 12.31 -7.71 3.27
C PHE A 16 12.89 -6.39 3.82
N THR A 17 13.31 -5.49 2.95
CA THR A 17 13.80 -4.16 3.33
C THR A 17 12.74 -3.08 3.25
N LEU A 18 11.55 -3.40 2.75
CA LEU A 18 10.43 -2.46 2.67
C LEU A 18 9.83 -2.32 4.06
N ASN A 19 9.75 -1.07 4.51
CA ASN A 19 9.34 -0.70 5.86
C ASN A 19 8.17 0.28 5.86
N LYS A 20 7.86 0.91 4.72
CA LYS A 20 6.78 1.87 4.60
C LYS A 20 6.14 1.85 3.22
N ILE A 21 4.81 1.82 3.18
CA ILE A 21 4.01 2.08 1.97
C ILE A 21 3.20 3.34 2.22
N GLU A 22 3.42 4.36 1.40
CA GLU A 22 2.67 5.61 1.46
C GLU A 22 1.78 5.79 0.23
N VAL A 23 0.48 5.84 0.46
CA VAL A 23 -0.58 5.90 -0.55
C VAL A 23 -1.18 7.31 -0.53
N ARG A 24 -0.88 8.12 -1.54
CA ARG A 24 -1.35 9.52 -1.62
C ARG A 24 -2.23 9.78 -2.85
N TRP A 25 -3.49 10.14 -2.61
CA TRP A 25 -4.47 10.45 -3.65
C TRP A 25 -4.69 9.30 -4.63
N CYS A 26 -4.97 8.11 -4.09
CA CYS A 26 -5.33 6.91 -4.86
C CYS A 26 -6.82 6.57 -4.69
N GLY A 27 -7.33 5.69 -5.54
CA GLY A 27 -8.64 5.07 -5.36
C GLY A 27 -8.66 4.08 -4.19
N GLN A 28 -9.87 3.77 -3.72
CA GLN A 28 -10.11 2.87 -2.59
C GLN A 28 -9.47 1.48 -2.80
N SER A 29 -9.51 0.93 -4.01
CA SER A 29 -8.92 -0.37 -4.32
C SER A 29 -7.40 -0.41 -4.09
N THR A 30 -6.69 0.67 -4.42
CA THR A 30 -5.26 0.81 -4.14
C THR A 30 -5.01 0.91 -2.63
N GLU A 31 -5.82 1.69 -1.91
CA GLU A 31 -5.73 1.79 -0.44
C GLU A 31 -5.95 0.44 0.25
N GLU A 32 -6.91 -0.35 -0.21
CA GLU A 32 -7.20 -1.69 0.31
C GLU A 32 -6.04 -2.65 0.04
N SER A 33 -5.50 -2.66 -1.19
CA SER A 33 -4.33 -3.50 -1.50
C SER A 33 -3.08 -3.13 -0.71
N ALA A 34 -2.89 -1.85 -0.35
CA ALA A 34 -1.80 -1.42 0.52
C ALA A 34 -1.97 -1.95 1.94
N LYS A 35 -3.20 -1.93 2.47
CA LYS A 35 -3.52 -2.50 3.79
C LYS A 35 -3.32 -4.00 3.80
N GLU A 36 -3.74 -4.73 2.75
CA GLU A 36 -3.50 -6.17 2.65
C GLU A 36 -2.00 -6.52 2.75
N ILE A 37 -1.13 -5.69 2.19
CA ILE A 37 0.32 -5.86 2.30
C ILE A 37 0.79 -5.59 3.74
N GLY A 38 0.32 -4.51 4.38
CA GLY A 38 0.65 -4.20 5.79
C GLY A 38 0.10 -5.23 6.78
N ASP A 39 -1.08 -5.81 6.54
CA ASP A 39 -1.66 -6.83 7.40
C ASP A 39 -0.95 -8.18 7.24
N ALA A 40 -0.38 -8.45 6.06
CA ALA A 40 0.42 -9.66 5.81
C ALA A 40 1.79 -9.61 6.49
N THR A 41 2.28 -8.43 6.85
CA THR A 41 3.57 -8.25 7.52
C THR A 41 3.49 -7.10 8.52
N GLU A 42 3.57 -7.44 9.81
CA GLU A 42 3.58 -6.46 10.92
C GLU A 42 4.78 -5.49 10.88
N GLU A 43 5.69 -5.65 9.91
CA GLU A 43 6.89 -4.82 9.73
C GLU A 43 6.67 -3.61 8.81
N ILE A 44 5.63 -3.63 7.96
CA ILE A 44 5.38 -2.57 6.97
C ILE A 44 4.38 -1.56 7.49
N GLU A 45 4.82 -0.31 7.69
CA GLU A 45 3.93 0.81 8.04
C GLU A 45 3.15 1.29 6.81
N VAL A 46 1.82 1.24 6.85
CA VAL A 46 0.95 1.74 5.77
C VAL A 46 0.35 3.10 6.15
N LEU A 47 0.64 4.12 5.34
CA LEU A 47 0.04 5.45 5.48
C LEU A 47 -0.84 5.80 4.28
N ILE A 48 -2.09 6.18 4.55
CA ILE A 48 -3.05 6.60 3.53
C ILE A 48 -3.35 8.08 3.71
N SER A 49 -3.12 8.86 2.65
CA SER A 49 -3.42 10.29 2.58
C SER A 49 -4.38 10.59 1.44
N ARG A 50 -5.51 11.21 1.80
CA ARG A 50 -6.62 11.56 0.89
C ARG A 50 -6.70 13.07 0.60
N SER A 51 -5.76 13.87 1.11
CA SER A 51 -5.86 15.34 1.27
C SER A 51 -5.18 16.14 0.17
#